data_AF-I2GDP7-F1
#
_entry.id   AF-I2GDP7-F1
#
_cell.length_a   1.000
_cell.length_b   1.000
_cell.length_c   1.000
_cell.angle_alpha   90.00
_cell.angle_beta   90.00
_cell.angle_gamma   90.00
#
_symmetry.space_group_name_H-M   'P 1'
#
loop_
_entity.id
_entity.type
_entity.pdbx_description
1 polymer ?
#
loop_
_entity_poly.entity_id
_entity_poly.type
_entity_poly.pdbx_seq_one_letter_code
_entity_poly.pdbx_strand_id
1 'polypeptide(L)'
;MVLPVSTNYKPQTTNHKPQNQQPLKPHCAHFYMNRRTFLHQSALASVALSAGSAFGFSGRDLPTVRVAENQRNFRSKAVEDTIRMVRGQIKNPEMGWLFENCFPNTLDTTVDFSMVNGRPDTYVITGDIDAMWLRDSTAQVWPYLPLMKQDEPLRQLIEGVIYRQTSNIRKDPYANAFYKDDTKVGEWKDDITDMKPGLHERKWEIDSLCYPIRLAYAYWKRTGSVAPFDADWQDAMRLVVQTFREQQRKNGNGPYKFERTTSWATDGVPLSG
;
A
#
# COMPACT_ATOMS: atom_id res chain seq x y z
N MET A 1 46.57 -15.59 -34.19
CA MET A 1 47.46 -15.26 -33.07
C MET A 1 46.73 -15.72 -31.81
N VAL A 2 47.17 -16.85 -31.26
CA VAL A 2 46.50 -17.58 -30.19
C VAL A 2 46.98 -17.02 -28.85
N LEU A 3 46.08 -16.55 -28.00
CA LEU A 3 46.39 -16.15 -26.63
C LEU A 3 45.85 -17.20 -25.66
N PRO A 4 46.66 -17.69 -24.70
CA PRO A 4 46.31 -18.83 -23.86
C PRO A 4 45.47 -18.43 -22.65
N VAL A 5 44.50 -19.29 -22.34
CA VAL A 5 43.69 -19.29 -21.11
C VAL A 5 44.53 -19.89 -19.99
N SER A 6 44.73 -19.15 -18.89
CA SER A 6 45.35 -19.66 -17.67
C SER A 6 44.29 -19.82 -16.58
N THR A 7 43.89 -21.07 -16.34
CA THR A 7 43.04 -21.49 -15.21
C THR A 7 43.93 -22.00 -14.08
N ASN A 8 43.94 -21.30 -12.94
CA ASN A 8 44.53 -21.80 -11.70
C ASN A 8 43.48 -21.82 -10.59
N TYR A 9 42.73 -22.92 -10.49
CA TYR A 9 41.90 -23.25 -9.33
C TYR A 9 42.37 -24.60 -8.80
N LYS A 10 42.95 -24.63 -7.59
CA LYS A 10 43.40 -25.85 -6.92
C LYS A 10 42.28 -26.35 -5.99
N PRO A 11 41.82 -27.60 -6.12
CA PRO A 11 40.91 -28.20 -5.14
C PRO A 11 41.67 -28.68 -3.91
N GLN A 12 41.17 -28.36 -2.71
CA GLN A 12 41.64 -28.91 -1.44
C GLN A 12 41.09 -30.34 -1.27
N THR A 13 41.98 -31.33 -1.23
CA THR A 13 41.65 -32.73 -0.96
C THR A 13 41.69 -33.00 0.55
N THR A 14 40.56 -33.43 1.12
CA THR A 14 40.45 -33.91 2.49
C THR A 14 40.95 -35.36 2.59
N ASN A 15 42.01 -35.58 3.37
CA ASN A 15 42.54 -36.91 3.69
C ASN A 15 41.95 -37.38 5.03
N HIS A 16 41.00 -38.31 5.01
CA HIS A 16 40.59 -39.08 6.20
C HIS A 16 41.23 -40.48 6.14
N LYS A 17 42.12 -40.79 7.09
CA LYS A 17 42.56 -42.16 7.41
C LYS A 17 41.85 -42.67 8.68
N PRO A 18 41.64 -43.98 8.82
CA PRO A 18 40.71 -44.56 9.78
C PRO A 18 41.29 -44.78 11.18
N GLN A 19 40.34 -45.00 12.08
CA GLN A 19 40.33 -45.15 13.53
C GLN A 19 41.44 -45.99 14.17
N ASN A 20 41.85 -45.57 15.37
CA ASN A 20 42.42 -46.46 16.39
C ASN A 20 41.58 -46.33 17.66
N GLN A 21 40.97 -47.43 18.10
CA GLN A 21 40.05 -47.53 19.24
C GLN A 21 40.82 -47.56 20.57
N GLN A 22 40.37 -46.79 21.57
CA GLN A 22 40.69 -47.00 22.99
C GLN A 22 39.38 -47.19 23.77
N PRO A 23 39.35 -48.07 24.80
CA PRO A 23 38.11 -48.57 25.38
C PRO A 23 37.46 -47.59 26.37
N LEU A 24 36.13 -47.50 26.28
CA LEU A 24 35.24 -46.75 27.19
C LEU A 24 35.13 -47.47 28.56
N LYS A 25 35.35 -46.72 29.66
CA LYS A 25 34.96 -47.12 31.03
C LYS A 25 33.57 -46.58 31.34
N PRO A 26 32.67 -47.36 31.98
CA PRO A 26 31.33 -46.88 32.33
C PRO A 26 31.35 -46.22 33.71
N HIS A 27 30.88 -44.97 33.80
CA HIS A 27 30.40 -44.39 35.06
C HIS A 27 28.92 -44.05 34.89
N CYS A 28 28.07 -44.98 35.31
CA CYS A 28 26.63 -44.76 35.46
C CYS A 28 26.40 -44.12 36.85
N ALA A 29 26.23 -42.80 36.91
CA ALA A 29 25.72 -42.14 38.10
C ALA A 29 24.18 -42.26 38.09
N HIS A 30 23.64 -43.10 38.97
CA HIS A 30 22.21 -43.22 39.21
C HIS A 30 21.71 -41.97 39.94
N PHE A 31 21.00 -41.08 39.25
CA PHE A 31 20.31 -39.95 39.87
C PHE A 31 19.08 -40.47 40.63
N TYR A 32 19.21 -40.64 41.95
CA TYR A 32 18.06 -40.87 42.82
C TYR A 32 17.35 -39.55 43.09
N MET A 33 16.18 -39.34 42.47
CA MET A 33 15.33 -38.19 42.76
C MET A 33 14.61 -38.41 44.10
N ASN A 34 14.99 -37.64 45.12
CA ASN A 34 14.44 -37.76 46.47
C ASN A 34 12.98 -37.25 46.50
N ARG A 35 12.08 -37.98 47.19
CA ARG A 35 10.65 -37.64 47.35
C ARG A 35 10.43 -36.20 47.84
N ARG A 36 11.31 -35.68 48.71
CA ARG A 36 11.26 -34.27 49.15
C ARG A 36 11.55 -33.29 48.01
N THR A 37 12.49 -33.62 47.14
CA THR A 37 12.85 -32.81 45.97
C THR A 37 11.71 -32.80 44.94
N PHE A 38 11.08 -33.96 44.71
CA PHE A 38 9.91 -34.06 43.83
C PHE A 38 8.73 -33.26 44.37
N LEU A 39 8.43 -33.32 45.67
CA LEU A 39 7.35 -32.54 46.27
C LEU A 39 7.62 -31.03 46.22
N HIS A 40 8.87 -30.60 46.46
CA HIS A 40 9.27 -29.19 46.33
C HIS A 40 9.17 -28.68 44.89
N GLN A 41 9.67 -29.45 43.92
CA GLN A 41 9.61 -29.07 42.50
C GLN A 41 8.17 -29.07 41.98
N SER A 42 7.35 -30.03 42.42
CA SER A 42 5.93 -30.09 42.05
C SER A 42 5.13 -28.93 42.65
N ALA A 43 5.40 -28.55 43.91
CA ALA A 43 4.79 -27.39 44.55
C ALA A 43 5.19 -26.07 43.85
N LEU A 44 6.47 -25.92 43.49
CA LEU A 44 6.96 -24.77 42.72
C LEU A 44 6.35 -24.70 41.31
N ALA A 45 6.20 -25.83 40.63
CA ALA A 45 5.53 -25.89 39.33
C ALA A 45 4.04 -25.51 39.43
N SER A 46 3.37 -25.89 40.53
CA SER A 46 1.97 -25.54 40.80
C SER A 46 1.79 -24.03 41.07
N VAL A 47 2.74 -23.42 41.77
CA VAL A 47 2.78 -21.97 41.99
C VAL A 47 3.14 -21.21 40.71
N ALA A 48 4.05 -21.74 39.90
CA ALA A 48 4.40 -21.15 38.60
C ALA A 48 3.24 -21.22 37.60
N LEU A 49 2.42 -22.29 37.63
CA LEU A 49 1.21 -22.40 36.80
C LEU A 49 0.08 -21.48 37.27
N SER A 50 -0.07 -21.27 38.59
CA SER A 50 -1.06 -20.33 39.12
C SER A 50 -0.62 -18.86 38.98
N ALA A 51 0.68 -18.57 39.04
CA ALA A 51 1.27 -17.26 38.72
C ALA A 51 1.37 -17.01 37.20
N GLY A 52 1.44 -18.05 36.36
CA GLY A 52 1.44 -17.95 34.90
C GLY A 52 0.13 -17.41 34.33
N SER A 53 -0.96 -17.50 35.09
CA SER A 53 -2.24 -16.84 34.80
C SER A 53 -2.21 -15.31 35.01
N ALA A 54 -1.19 -14.78 35.71
CA ALA A 54 -1.05 -13.34 35.97
C ALA A 54 -0.30 -12.58 34.86
N PHE A 55 0.23 -13.29 33.86
CA PHE A 55 0.64 -12.70 32.58
C PHE A 55 -0.48 -12.76 31.54
N GLY A 56 -1.74 -12.85 31.99
CA GLY A 56 -2.85 -12.39 31.17
C GLY A 56 -2.56 -10.94 30.77
N PHE A 57 -2.50 -10.69 29.47
CA PHE A 57 -2.51 -9.35 28.88
C PHE A 57 -3.80 -8.63 29.28
N SER A 58 -3.88 -8.18 30.53
CA SER A 58 -4.92 -7.30 31.02
C SER A 58 -4.47 -5.87 30.80
N GLY A 59 -5.05 -5.24 29.78
CA GLY A 59 -5.24 -3.79 29.68
C GLY A 59 -3.97 -2.94 29.54
N ARG A 60 -3.46 -2.79 28.32
CA ARG A 60 -2.92 -1.47 27.94
C ARG A 60 -4.10 -0.66 27.42
N ASP A 61 -4.35 0.50 28.01
CA ASP A 61 -5.29 1.45 27.44
C ASP A 61 -4.80 1.81 26.03
N LEU A 62 -5.64 1.55 25.04
CA LEU A 62 -5.30 1.79 23.63
C LEU A 62 -5.40 3.30 23.36
N PRO A 63 -4.35 3.95 22.83
CA PRO A 63 -4.34 5.40 22.67
C PRO A 63 -5.27 5.86 21.55
N THR A 64 -5.83 7.06 21.66
CA THR A 64 -6.49 7.72 20.54
C THR A 64 -5.43 8.16 19.52
N VAL A 65 -5.49 7.63 18.30
CA VAL A 65 -4.53 7.97 17.22
C VAL A 65 -5.19 8.58 15.98
N ARG A 66 -6.52 8.55 15.88
CA ARG A 66 -7.24 9.32 14.86
C ARG A 66 -7.05 10.81 15.10
N VAL A 67 -7.07 11.57 14.01
CA VAL A 67 -7.11 13.02 14.06
C VAL A 67 -8.35 13.48 14.82
N ALA A 68 -8.20 14.55 15.62
CA ALA A 68 -9.29 15.15 16.37
C ALA A 68 -10.44 15.53 15.41
N GLU A 69 -11.69 15.41 15.86
CA GLU A 69 -12.84 15.48 14.97
C GLU A 69 -12.87 16.78 14.13
N ASN A 70 -12.51 17.92 14.75
CA ASN A 70 -12.45 19.25 14.12
C ASN A 70 -11.26 19.47 13.18
N GLN A 71 -10.33 18.52 13.09
CA GLN A 71 -9.15 18.56 12.24
C GLN A 71 -9.19 17.52 11.11
N ARG A 72 -10.24 16.68 11.04
CA ARG A 72 -10.40 15.70 9.95
C ARG A 72 -10.75 16.39 8.65
N ASN A 73 -10.12 15.97 7.55
CA ASN A 73 -10.33 16.60 6.25
C ASN A 73 -11.75 16.40 5.70
N PHE A 74 -12.37 15.26 5.98
CA PHE A 74 -13.73 14.96 5.55
C PHE A 74 -14.48 14.14 6.58
N ARG A 75 -15.80 14.37 6.70
CA ARG A 75 -16.68 13.62 7.61
C ARG A 75 -17.79 12.93 6.82
N SER A 76 -17.94 11.63 7.03
CA SER A 76 -19.05 10.83 6.51
C SER A 76 -19.82 10.22 7.66
N LYS A 77 -21.13 10.49 7.71
CA LYS A 77 -22.01 9.90 8.72
C LYS A 77 -22.05 8.39 8.57
N ALA A 78 -22.13 7.88 7.33
CA ALA A 78 -22.20 6.45 7.09
C ALA A 78 -20.90 5.71 7.49
N VAL A 79 -19.75 6.37 7.36
CA VAL A 79 -18.46 5.82 7.84
C VAL A 79 -18.43 5.75 9.36
N GLU A 80 -18.82 6.81 10.09
CA GLU A 80 -18.86 6.80 11.55
C GLU A 80 -19.89 5.78 12.09
N ASP A 81 -21.04 5.64 11.43
CA ASP A 81 -22.03 4.60 11.76
C ASP A 81 -21.45 3.19 11.56
N THR A 82 -20.70 2.98 10.47
CA THR A 82 -20.02 1.70 10.19
C THR A 82 -18.96 1.39 11.24
N ILE A 83 -18.18 2.39 11.67
CA ILE A 83 -17.19 2.23 12.74
C ILE A 83 -17.86 1.78 14.03
N ARG A 84 -18.93 2.47 14.46
CA ARG A 84 -19.68 2.09 15.67
C ARG A 84 -20.23 0.67 15.59
N MET A 85 -20.83 0.31 14.45
CA MET A 85 -21.38 -1.02 14.22
C MET A 85 -20.30 -2.11 14.28
N VAL A 86 -19.21 -1.96 13.53
CA VAL A 86 -18.15 -2.97 13.44
C VAL A 86 -17.44 -3.13 14.78
N ARG A 87 -17.11 -2.03 15.47
CA ARG A 87 -16.54 -2.08 16.83
C ARG A 87 -17.43 -2.82 17.82
N GLY A 88 -18.75 -2.63 17.73
CA GLY A 88 -19.71 -3.34 18.58
C GLY A 88 -19.77 -4.85 18.34
N GLN A 89 -19.30 -5.33 17.18
CA GLN A 89 -19.31 -6.75 16.80
C GLN A 89 -17.96 -7.46 17.02
N ILE A 90 -16.85 -6.71 17.06
CA ILE A 90 -15.51 -7.26 17.26
C ILE A 90 -15.27 -7.50 18.75
N LYS A 91 -15.10 -8.77 19.14
CA LYS A 91 -14.83 -9.14 20.54
C LYS A 91 -13.45 -8.71 21.05
N ASN A 92 -12.44 -8.69 20.16
CA ASN A 92 -11.08 -8.29 20.53
C ASN A 92 -10.97 -6.75 20.52
N PRO A 93 -10.72 -6.08 21.67
CA PRO A 93 -10.66 -4.63 21.74
C PRO A 93 -9.60 -4.00 20.83
N GLU A 94 -8.44 -4.64 20.68
CA GLU A 94 -7.34 -4.18 19.82
C GLU A 94 -7.73 -4.22 18.35
N MET A 95 -8.45 -5.25 17.91
CA MET A 95 -8.96 -5.34 16.54
C MET A 95 -10.02 -4.26 16.26
N GLY A 96 -10.89 -3.97 17.24
CA GLY A 96 -11.87 -2.89 17.12
C GLY A 96 -11.20 -1.51 17.05
N TRP A 97 -10.16 -1.30 17.86
CA TRP A 97 -9.32 -0.10 17.82
C TRP A 97 -8.58 0.05 16.48
N LEU A 98 -7.97 -1.02 15.97
CA LEU A 98 -7.29 -1.00 14.67
C LEU A 98 -8.25 -0.66 13.53
N PHE A 99 -9.45 -1.25 13.53
CA PHE A 99 -10.47 -0.93 12.54
C PHE A 99 -10.88 0.54 12.60
N GLU A 100 -11.12 1.08 13.81
CA GLU A 100 -11.47 2.48 14.01
C GLU A 100 -10.40 3.43 13.48
N ASN A 101 -9.13 3.09 13.63
CA ASN A 101 -8.02 3.94 13.19
C ASN A 101 -7.76 3.84 11.69
N CYS A 102 -7.84 2.64 11.12
CA CYS A 102 -7.48 2.40 9.73
C CYS A 102 -8.63 2.69 8.76
N PHE A 103 -9.86 2.28 9.11
CA PHE A 103 -10.99 2.35 8.18
C PHE A 103 -11.30 3.77 7.69
N PRO A 104 -11.29 4.83 8.52
CA PRO A 104 -11.56 6.20 8.07
C PRO A 104 -10.28 6.99 7.73
N ASN A 105 -9.08 6.40 7.79
CA ASN A 105 -7.83 7.15 7.75
C ASN A 105 -7.73 8.05 6.50
N THR A 106 -8.10 7.54 5.33
CA THR A 106 -8.19 8.33 4.09
C THR A 106 -9.03 9.59 4.25
N LEU A 107 -10.24 9.47 4.83
CA LEU A 107 -11.13 10.62 5.01
C LEU A 107 -10.60 11.60 6.06
N ASP A 108 -9.95 11.07 7.09
CA ASP A 108 -9.40 11.88 8.17
C ASP A 108 -8.19 12.70 7.71
N THR A 109 -7.33 12.16 6.84
CA THR A 109 -5.98 12.70 6.61
C THR A 109 -5.57 12.97 5.16
N THR A 110 -6.17 12.31 4.15
CA THR A 110 -5.63 12.34 2.78
C THR A 110 -6.50 13.03 1.75
N VAL A 111 -7.78 13.19 2.02
CA VAL A 111 -8.71 13.83 1.07
C VAL A 111 -8.67 15.34 1.16
N ASP A 112 -8.81 16.00 0.02
CA ASP A 112 -9.06 17.43 -0.11
C ASP A 112 -10.23 17.58 -1.08
N PHE A 113 -11.41 17.81 -0.50
CA PHE A 113 -12.68 17.88 -1.22
C PHE A 113 -13.12 19.34 -1.40
N SER A 114 -13.52 19.70 -2.62
CA SER A 114 -14.10 21.00 -2.90
C SER A 114 -15.14 20.92 -4.03
N MET A 115 -15.99 21.94 -4.15
CA MET A 115 -16.86 22.12 -5.30
C MET A 115 -16.24 23.17 -6.22
N VAL A 116 -15.88 22.78 -7.44
CA VAL A 116 -15.28 23.66 -8.45
C VAL A 116 -16.28 23.82 -9.58
N ASN A 117 -16.73 25.06 -9.82
CA ASN A 117 -17.72 25.40 -10.86
C ASN A 117 -19.00 24.52 -10.80
N GLY A 118 -19.47 24.21 -9.58
CA GLY A 118 -20.65 23.38 -9.35
C GLY A 118 -20.44 21.87 -9.54
N ARG A 119 -19.20 21.40 -9.77
CA ARG A 119 -18.84 19.98 -9.84
C ARG A 119 -17.96 19.58 -8.65
N PRO A 120 -18.09 18.36 -8.10
CA PRO A 120 -17.19 17.89 -7.06
C PRO A 120 -15.79 17.67 -7.64
N ASP A 121 -14.78 18.03 -6.85
CA ASP A 121 -13.37 17.77 -7.12
C ASP A 121 -12.73 17.26 -5.84
N THR A 122 -12.11 16.08 -5.91
CA THR A 122 -11.47 15.44 -4.77
C THR A 122 -10.05 15.06 -5.13
N TYR A 123 -9.10 15.75 -4.51
CA TYR A 123 -7.69 15.40 -4.55
C TYR A 123 -7.38 14.48 -3.36
N VAL A 124 -6.63 13.39 -3.60
CA VAL A 124 -6.36 12.37 -2.57
C VAL A 124 -4.88 12.06 -2.56
N ILE A 125 -4.17 12.49 -1.51
CA ILE A 125 -2.73 12.18 -1.36
C ILE A 125 -2.53 10.73 -0.88
N THR A 126 -1.32 10.20 -1.04
CA THR A 126 -1.01 8.83 -0.56
C THR A 126 -0.91 8.77 0.97
N GLY A 127 -0.51 9.87 1.60
CA GLY A 127 -0.33 9.99 3.04
C GLY A 127 0.79 10.97 3.36
N ASP A 128 1.99 10.44 3.57
CA ASP A 128 3.20 11.22 3.84
C ASP A 128 3.79 11.91 2.58
N ILE A 129 3.39 11.48 1.39
CA ILE A 129 3.74 12.13 0.11
C ILE A 129 2.57 12.99 -0.36
N ASP A 130 2.80 14.29 -0.52
CA ASP A 130 1.83 15.26 -1.06
C ASP A 130 1.71 15.17 -2.60
N ALA A 131 1.23 14.01 -3.07
CA ALA A 131 0.89 13.75 -4.45
C ALA A 131 -0.20 12.67 -4.56
N MET A 132 -1.01 12.75 -5.61
CA MET A 132 -2.11 11.83 -5.88
C MET A 132 -1.69 10.81 -6.93
N TRP A 133 -1.62 9.54 -6.53
CA TRP A 133 -1.49 8.42 -7.46
C TRP A 133 -2.86 7.96 -7.96
N LEU A 134 -2.98 7.64 -9.24
CA LEU A 134 -4.24 7.13 -9.81
C LEU A 134 -4.67 5.80 -9.17
N ARG A 135 -3.69 4.92 -8.89
CA ARG A 135 -3.87 3.68 -8.15
C ARG A 135 -4.36 3.93 -6.73
N ASP A 136 -3.56 4.66 -5.95
CA ASP A 136 -3.75 4.79 -4.51
C ASP A 136 -5.05 5.54 -4.20
N SER A 137 -5.32 6.64 -4.89
CA SER A 137 -6.57 7.40 -4.72
C SER A 137 -7.82 6.55 -4.97
N THR A 138 -7.76 5.61 -5.93
CA THR A 138 -8.84 4.65 -6.13
C THR A 138 -8.94 3.65 -4.98
N ALA A 139 -7.81 3.02 -4.62
CA ALA A 139 -7.77 1.96 -3.62
C ALA A 139 -8.20 2.48 -2.23
N GLN A 140 -7.79 3.69 -1.87
CA GLN A 140 -8.10 4.35 -0.62
C GLN A 140 -9.61 4.60 -0.44
N VAL A 141 -10.32 5.02 -1.49
CA VAL A 141 -11.78 5.27 -1.39
C VAL A 141 -12.65 4.05 -1.69
N TRP A 142 -12.07 2.98 -2.23
CA TRP A 142 -12.78 1.77 -2.63
C TRP A 142 -13.68 1.15 -1.52
N PRO A 143 -13.23 1.04 -0.26
CA PRO A 143 -14.05 0.44 0.81
C PRO A 143 -15.32 1.22 1.13
N TYR A 144 -15.39 2.50 0.76
CA TYR A 144 -16.53 3.37 1.03
C TYR A 144 -17.65 3.28 -0.01
N LEU A 145 -17.40 2.64 -1.16
CA LEU A 145 -18.38 2.50 -2.24
C LEU A 145 -19.74 1.91 -1.79
N PRO A 146 -19.82 0.91 -0.89
CA PRO A 146 -21.11 0.41 -0.40
C PRO A 146 -21.90 1.43 0.43
N LEU A 147 -21.23 2.47 0.95
CA LEU A 147 -21.81 3.43 1.88
C LEU A 147 -22.42 4.66 1.20
N MET A 148 -22.14 4.88 -0.09
CA MET A 148 -22.58 6.07 -0.83
C MET A 148 -24.11 6.23 -0.91
N LYS A 149 -24.88 5.13 -0.87
CA LYS A 149 -26.34 5.19 -1.05
C LYS A 149 -27.05 5.92 0.09
N GLN A 150 -26.45 5.94 1.27
CA GLN A 150 -26.98 6.55 2.48
C GLN A 150 -26.23 7.83 2.89
N ASP A 151 -25.27 8.27 2.08
CA ASP A 151 -24.39 9.41 2.39
C ASP A 151 -24.04 10.17 1.11
N GLU A 152 -24.84 11.20 0.83
CA GLU A 152 -24.70 12.05 -0.36
C GLU A 152 -23.34 12.77 -0.42
N PRO A 153 -22.84 13.41 0.66
CA PRO A 153 -21.48 13.95 0.67
C PRO A 153 -20.41 12.92 0.30
N LEU A 154 -20.48 11.71 0.84
CA LEU A 154 -19.53 10.64 0.49
C LEU A 154 -19.63 10.23 -0.98
N ARG A 155 -20.85 10.20 -1.54
CA ARG A 155 -21.08 9.97 -2.97
C ARG A 155 -20.40 11.05 -3.80
N GLN A 156 -20.58 12.32 -3.43
CA GLN A 156 -19.94 13.46 -4.11
C GLN A 156 -18.42 13.43 -4.00
N LEU A 157 -17.86 13.04 -2.85
CA LEU A 157 -16.43 12.87 -2.68
C LEU A 157 -15.88 11.85 -3.69
N ILE A 158 -16.51 10.70 -3.83
CA ILE A 158 -16.07 9.66 -4.78
C ILE A 158 -16.29 10.10 -6.23
N GLU A 159 -17.37 10.82 -6.52
CA GLU A 159 -17.59 11.44 -7.83
C GLU A 159 -16.45 12.43 -8.18
N GLY A 160 -16.03 13.24 -7.21
CA GLY A 160 -14.92 14.18 -7.36
C GLY A 160 -13.57 13.51 -7.59
N VAL A 161 -13.33 12.32 -7.01
CA VAL A 161 -12.12 11.53 -7.32
C VAL A 161 -12.12 11.12 -8.79
N ILE A 162 -13.26 10.71 -9.34
CA ILE A 162 -13.38 10.30 -10.75
C ILE A 162 -13.11 11.49 -11.68
N TYR A 163 -13.70 12.67 -11.41
CA TYR A 163 -13.41 13.88 -12.20
C TYR A 163 -11.93 14.24 -12.13
N ARG A 164 -11.31 14.24 -10.93
CA ARG A 164 -9.90 14.56 -10.78
C ARG A 164 -9.00 13.56 -11.52
N GLN A 165 -9.25 12.26 -11.38
CA GLN A 165 -8.53 11.23 -12.12
C GLN A 165 -8.69 11.37 -13.64
N THR A 166 -9.87 11.78 -14.11
CA THR A 166 -10.12 12.08 -15.53
C THR A 166 -9.23 13.21 -16.02
N SER A 167 -9.17 14.33 -15.29
CA SER A 167 -8.29 15.45 -15.61
C SER A 167 -6.81 15.04 -15.61
N ASN A 168 -6.40 14.22 -14.65
CA ASN A 168 -5.02 13.71 -14.55
C ASN A 168 -4.65 12.85 -15.78
N ILE A 169 -5.51 11.90 -16.20
CA ILE A 169 -5.29 11.09 -17.40
C ILE A 169 -5.17 11.98 -18.66
N ARG A 170 -6.00 13.02 -18.77
CA ARG A 170 -5.94 13.96 -19.89
C ARG A 170 -4.65 14.78 -19.91
N LYS A 171 -4.12 15.11 -18.72
CA LYS A 171 -2.85 15.84 -18.58
C LYS A 171 -1.67 14.99 -19.07
N ASP A 172 -1.60 13.74 -18.60
CA ASP A 172 -0.63 12.77 -19.12
C ASP A 172 -1.05 11.32 -18.82
N PRO A 173 -1.42 10.49 -19.82
CA PRO A 173 -1.81 9.11 -19.59
C PRO A 173 -0.62 8.19 -19.27
N TYR A 174 0.63 8.68 -19.37
CA TYR A 174 1.82 7.94 -18.97
C TYR A 174 2.27 8.23 -17.52
N ALA A 175 1.69 9.23 -16.86
CA ALA A 175 2.06 9.58 -15.50
C ALA A 175 1.30 8.77 -14.44
N ASN A 176 2.00 8.35 -13.39
CA ASN A 176 1.40 7.67 -12.24
C ASN A 176 0.92 8.66 -11.16
N ALA A 177 1.59 9.81 -10.99
CA ALA A 177 1.37 10.71 -9.86
C ALA A 177 1.25 12.19 -10.24
N PHE A 178 0.33 12.90 -9.57
CA PHE A 178 -0.07 14.26 -9.91
C PHE A 178 -0.14 15.15 -8.67
N TYR A 179 0.20 16.43 -8.83
CA TYR A 179 -0.05 17.45 -7.81
C TYR A 179 -1.45 18.04 -7.96
N LYS A 180 -1.99 18.63 -6.89
CA LYS A 180 -3.24 19.39 -6.94
C LYS A 180 -3.12 20.66 -7.80
N ASP A 181 -1.98 21.34 -7.66
CA ASP A 181 -1.61 22.53 -8.42
C ASP A 181 -0.98 22.14 -9.76
N ASP A 182 -1.65 22.48 -10.85
CA ASP A 182 -1.24 22.17 -12.21
C ASP A 182 0.05 22.86 -12.67
N THR A 183 0.52 23.86 -11.92
CA THR A 183 1.73 24.64 -12.20
C THR A 183 2.92 24.22 -11.34
N LYS A 184 2.71 23.38 -10.33
CA LYS A 184 3.77 22.95 -9.40
C LYS A 184 4.86 22.15 -10.12
N VAL A 185 6.11 22.51 -9.88
CA VAL A 185 7.27 21.75 -10.37
C VAL A 185 7.86 20.98 -9.19
N GLY A 186 7.85 19.65 -9.30
CA GLY A 186 8.27 18.74 -8.23
C GLY A 186 9.78 18.46 -8.20
N GLU A 187 10.17 17.61 -7.24
CA GLU A 187 11.55 17.14 -7.09
C GLU A 187 12.01 16.24 -8.26
N TRP A 188 11.09 15.49 -8.87
CA TRP A 188 11.36 14.60 -10.02
C TRP A 188 11.39 15.32 -11.37
N LYS A 189 11.46 16.66 -11.38
CA LYS A 189 11.51 17.47 -12.61
C LYS A 189 12.71 17.14 -13.52
N ASP A 190 13.77 16.59 -12.94
CA ASP A 190 15.04 16.29 -13.61
C ASP A 190 15.10 14.83 -14.11
N ASP A 191 14.02 14.06 -13.98
CA ASP A 191 13.88 12.76 -14.66
C ASP A 191 13.99 12.95 -16.19
N ILE A 192 14.68 12.02 -16.85
CA ILE A 192 14.91 12.05 -18.29
C ILE A 192 13.68 11.46 -18.99
N THR A 193 12.63 12.26 -19.04
CA THR A 193 11.33 11.97 -19.67
C THR A 193 10.63 13.29 -20.01
N ASP A 194 9.47 13.22 -20.66
CA ASP A 194 8.65 14.40 -20.98
C ASP A 194 7.88 14.91 -19.75
N MET A 195 8.60 15.34 -18.70
CA MET A 195 8.01 15.92 -17.50
C MET A 195 7.26 17.23 -17.80
N LYS A 196 6.16 17.46 -17.08
CA LYS A 196 5.32 18.66 -17.18
C LYS A 196 5.03 19.21 -15.78
N PRO A 197 4.85 20.53 -15.61
CA PRO A 197 4.29 21.08 -14.38
C PRO A 197 2.97 20.40 -14.00
N GLY A 198 2.75 20.21 -12.70
CA GLY A 198 1.63 19.50 -12.10
C GLY A 198 1.75 17.97 -12.12
N LEU A 199 2.76 17.39 -12.79
CA LEU A 199 3.11 15.98 -12.58
C LEU A 199 4.03 15.88 -11.36
N HIS A 200 3.72 14.95 -10.45
CA HIS A 200 4.66 14.59 -9.38
C HIS A 200 5.69 13.59 -9.91
N GLU A 201 5.23 12.51 -10.55
CA GLU A 201 6.08 11.48 -11.12
C GLU A 201 5.47 10.96 -12.43
N ARG A 202 6.32 10.57 -13.39
CA ARG A 202 5.91 10.09 -14.71
C ARG A 202 6.39 8.67 -15.00
N LYS A 203 6.24 7.76 -14.03
CA LYS A 203 6.50 6.33 -14.24
C LYS A 203 5.28 5.67 -14.88
N TRP A 204 5.47 5.08 -16.05
CA TRP A 204 4.40 4.40 -16.77
C TRP A 204 4.03 3.07 -16.11
N GLU A 205 2.81 3.00 -15.61
CA GLU A 205 2.25 1.84 -14.92
C GLU A 205 0.87 1.53 -15.51
N ILE A 206 0.68 0.34 -16.10
CA ILE A 206 -0.58 -0.05 -16.75
C ILE A 206 -1.78 0.13 -15.81
N ASP A 207 -1.61 -0.26 -14.54
CA ASP A 207 -2.68 -0.22 -13.55
C ASP A 207 -3.12 1.21 -13.21
N SER A 208 -2.25 2.21 -13.40
CA SER A 208 -2.60 3.62 -13.18
C SER A 208 -3.77 4.05 -14.07
N LEU A 209 -3.94 3.45 -15.25
CA LEU A 209 -5.12 3.67 -16.10
C LEU A 209 -6.28 2.72 -15.80
N CYS A 210 -6.02 1.56 -15.20
CA CYS A 210 -7.06 0.59 -14.84
C CYS A 210 -7.84 0.98 -13.58
N TYR A 211 -7.16 1.53 -12.57
CA TYR A 211 -7.79 1.89 -11.29
C TYR A 211 -8.90 2.94 -11.46
N PRO A 212 -8.71 4.05 -12.20
CA PRO A 212 -9.79 5.00 -12.47
C PRO A 212 -11.00 4.39 -13.18
N ILE A 213 -10.77 3.51 -14.17
CA ILE A 213 -11.84 2.78 -14.87
C ILE A 213 -12.60 1.89 -13.89
N ARG A 214 -11.87 1.16 -13.04
CA ARG A 214 -12.45 0.29 -12.00
C ARG A 214 -13.32 1.10 -11.04
N LEU A 215 -12.84 2.26 -10.57
CA LEU A 215 -13.59 3.14 -9.66
C LEU A 215 -14.87 3.64 -10.33
N ALA A 216 -14.74 4.20 -11.53
CA ALA A 216 -15.86 4.81 -12.23
C ALA A 216 -16.94 3.79 -12.60
N TYR A 217 -16.55 2.59 -13.04
CA TYR A 217 -17.48 1.49 -13.28
C TYR A 217 -18.23 1.09 -11.99
N ALA A 218 -17.52 0.93 -10.87
CA ALA A 218 -18.13 0.55 -9.60
C ALA A 218 -19.04 1.65 -9.05
N TYR A 219 -18.67 2.92 -9.22
CA TYR A 219 -19.50 4.08 -8.91
C TYR A 219 -20.81 4.02 -9.69
N TRP A 220 -20.73 3.94 -11.03
CA TRP A 220 -21.89 3.85 -11.91
C TRP A 220 -22.82 2.70 -11.55
N LYS A 221 -22.29 1.49 -11.36
CA LYS A 221 -23.10 0.31 -11.02
C LYS A 221 -23.83 0.45 -9.68
N ARG A 222 -23.33 1.25 -8.75
CA ARG A 222 -23.93 1.43 -7.43
C ARG A 222 -24.91 2.60 -7.36
N THR A 223 -24.65 3.66 -8.12
CA THR A 223 -25.44 4.90 -8.05
C THR A 223 -26.40 5.08 -9.22
N GLY A 224 -26.13 4.44 -10.36
CA GLY A 224 -26.79 4.71 -11.63
C GLY A 224 -26.43 6.07 -12.25
N SER A 225 -25.62 6.89 -11.55
CA SER A 225 -25.21 8.20 -12.03
C SER A 225 -24.26 8.06 -13.20
N VAL A 226 -24.52 8.84 -14.25
CA VAL A 226 -23.64 8.99 -15.41
C VAL A 226 -22.93 10.33 -15.44
N ALA A 227 -23.06 11.15 -14.39
CA ALA A 227 -22.54 12.51 -14.36
C ALA A 227 -21.04 12.60 -14.71
N PRO A 228 -20.15 11.71 -14.19
CA PRO A 228 -18.72 11.77 -14.53
C PRO A 228 -18.37 11.35 -15.95
N PHE A 229 -19.30 10.79 -16.73
CA PHE A 229 -19.03 10.26 -18.08
C PHE A 229 -19.31 11.29 -19.17
N ASP A 230 -18.80 12.50 -18.96
CA ASP A 230 -18.93 13.61 -19.90
C ASP A 230 -17.91 13.52 -21.04
N ALA A 231 -17.74 14.62 -21.80
CA ALA A 231 -16.81 14.67 -22.92
C ALA A 231 -15.36 14.47 -22.48
N ASP A 232 -14.98 14.99 -21.31
CA ASP A 232 -13.63 14.88 -20.78
C ASP A 232 -13.31 13.43 -20.40
N TRP A 233 -14.28 12.70 -19.83
CA TRP A 233 -14.14 11.27 -19.61
C TRP A 233 -13.92 10.50 -20.92
N GLN A 234 -14.69 10.80 -21.96
CA GLN A 234 -14.53 10.14 -23.25
C GLN A 234 -13.14 10.40 -23.85
N ASP A 235 -12.64 11.63 -23.74
CA ASP A 235 -11.28 11.98 -24.17
C ASP A 235 -10.22 11.24 -23.38
N ALA A 236 -10.35 11.17 -22.06
CA ALA A 236 -9.47 10.38 -21.21
C ALA A 236 -9.46 8.90 -21.64
N MET A 237 -10.62 8.30 -21.89
CA MET A 237 -10.70 6.89 -22.31
C MET A 237 -10.12 6.65 -23.71
N ARG A 238 -10.23 7.62 -24.64
CA ARG A 238 -9.53 7.55 -25.94
C ARG A 238 -8.02 7.55 -25.75
N LEU A 239 -7.50 8.41 -24.87
CA LEU A 239 -6.09 8.43 -24.50
C LEU A 239 -5.64 7.11 -23.89
N VAL A 240 -6.42 6.52 -22.97
CA VAL A 240 -6.10 5.20 -22.40
C VAL A 240 -5.94 4.14 -23.49
N VAL A 241 -6.90 4.04 -24.41
CA VAL A 241 -6.84 3.06 -25.51
C VAL A 241 -5.65 3.33 -26.44
N GLN A 242 -5.35 4.60 -26.72
CA GLN A 242 -4.18 5.00 -27.49
C GLN A 242 -2.90 4.56 -26.79
N THR A 243 -2.71 4.91 -25.52
CA THR A 243 -1.53 4.54 -24.70
C THR A 243 -1.34 3.03 -24.64
N PHE A 244 -2.41 2.26 -24.42
CA PHE A 244 -2.32 0.81 -24.44
C PHE A 244 -1.88 0.25 -25.79
N ARG A 245 -2.35 0.82 -26.92
CA ARG A 245 -1.92 0.40 -28.26
C ARG A 245 -0.48 0.78 -28.56
N GLU A 246 -0.06 1.97 -28.17
CA GLU A 246 1.34 2.43 -28.28
C GLU A 246 2.28 1.48 -27.52
N GLN A 247 1.90 1.08 -26.31
CA GLN A 247 2.70 0.18 -25.46
C GLN A 247 2.62 -1.29 -25.84
N GLN A 248 1.85 -1.67 -26.88
CA GLN A 248 2.04 -2.97 -27.54
C GLN A 248 3.36 -3.05 -28.30
N ARG A 249 4.00 -1.89 -28.60
CA ARG A 249 5.32 -1.78 -29.24
C ARG A 249 5.48 -2.56 -30.57
N LYS A 250 4.36 -2.82 -31.26
CA LYS A 250 4.34 -3.60 -32.51
C LYS A 250 5.10 -2.94 -33.67
N ASN A 251 5.17 -1.61 -33.65
CA ASN A 251 5.77 -0.79 -34.70
C ASN A 251 6.99 0.02 -34.19
N GLY A 252 7.65 -0.44 -33.13
CA GLY A 252 8.79 0.22 -32.50
C GLY A 252 8.60 0.48 -31.00
N ASN A 253 9.51 1.22 -30.39
CA ASN A 253 9.58 1.39 -28.93
C ASN A 253 8.39 2.19 -28.33
N GLY A 254 7.61 2.88 -29.16
CA GLY A 254 6.53 3.77 -28.72
C GLY A 254 7.06 5.15 -28.27
N PRO A 255 6.17 6.04 -27.82
CA PRO A 255 6.52 7.42 -27.51
C PRO A 255 7.02 7.63 -26.07
N TYR A 256 6.89 6.63 -25.20
CA TYR A 256 7.32 6.74 -23.80
C TYR A 256 8.77 6.30 -23.63
N LYS A 257 9.54 7.16 -22.98
CA LYS A 257 10.91 6.92 -22.52
C LYS A 257 11.07 7.47 -21.11
N PHE A 258 11.84 6.79 -20.27
CA PHE A 258 12.10 7.22 -18.90
C PHE A 258 13.47 6.74 -18.43
N GLU A 259 14.29 7.66 -17.92
CA GLU A 259 15.50 7.33 -17.16
C GLU A 259 15.59 8.24 -15.92
N ARG A 260 16.21 7.74 -14.85
CA ARG A 260 16.43 8.51 -13.61
C ARG A 260 17.88 8.37 -13.19
N THR A 261 18.49 9.49 -12.79
CA THR A 261 19.82 9.48 -12.17
C THR A 261 19.67 9.13 -10.69
N THR A 262 19.92 7.88 -10.33
CA THR A 262 19.68 7.36 -8.98
C THR A 262 20.64 6.21 -8.67
N SER A 263 20.93 5.99 -7.38
CA SER A 263 21.65 4.81 -6.90
C SER A 263 20.79 3.54 -6.89
N TRP A 264 19.48 3.67 -7.07
CA TRP A 264 18.52 2.57 -7.00
C TRP A 264 18.22 2.04 -8.41
N ALA A 265 18.78 0.87 -8.75
CA ALA A 265 18.67 0.32 -10.11
C ALA A 265 17.21 0.09 -10.58
N THR A 266 16.28 -0.13 -9.66
CA THR A 266 14.86 -0.36 -9.96
C THR A 266 14.05 0.91 -10.18
N ASP A 267 14.63 2.08 -9.92
CA ASP A 267 13.96 3.38 -10.11
C ASP A 267 14.15 3.96 -11.52
N GLY A 268 15.03 3.38 -12.33
CA GLY A 268 15.22 3.71 -13.74
C GLY A 268 14.89 2.52 -14.66
N VAL A 269 14.77 2.79 -15.95
CA VAL A 269 14.57 1.74 -16.97
C VAL A 269 15.90 1.46 -17.68
N PRO A 270 16.32 0.19 -17.83
CA PRO A 270 17.57 -0.16 -18.51
C PRO A 270 17.50 0.13 -20.02
N LEU A 271 18.64 -0.01 -20.73
CA LEU A 271 18.72 0.12 -22.20
C LEU A 271 18.34 1.51 -22.74
N SER A 272 18.73 2.56 -22.02
CA SER A 272 18.46 3.97 -22.37
C SER A 272 16.97 4.33 -22.39
N GLY A 273 16.20 3.71 -21.48
CA GLY A 273 14.78 4.02 -21.24
C GLY A 273 13.82 3.32 -22.18
#